data_AF-A0A822AZK4-F1
#
_entry.id   AF-A0A822AZK4-F1
#
_cell.length_a   1.000
_cell.length_b   1.000
_cell.length_c   1.000
_cell.angle_alpha   90.00
_cell.angle_beta   90.00
_cell.angle_gamma   90.00
#
_symmetry.space_group_name_H-M   'P 1'
#
loop_
_entity.id
_entity.type
_entity.pdbx_description
1 polymer ?
#
loop_
_entity_poly.entity_id
_entity_poly.type
_entity_poly.pdbx_seq_one_letter_code
_entity_poly.pdbx_strand_id
1 'polypeptide(L)'
;MCDDLKAFNTTKLSILPVEVRDHVKMLLSLKPELRPDSGQFAKIPFFEDVGTKTLEYLDSLFQVDNLQRSMFYKSLPQVIDKLPMRVNLQRIASALELEFINPEMIPFVLPNMFLIA
;
A
#
# COMPACT_ATOMS: atom_id res chain seq x y z
N MET A 1 -27.00 19.04 -9.58
CA MET A 1 -26.18 17.80 -9.64
C MET A 1 -25.30 17.75 -10.89
N CYS A 2 -25.81 17.88 -12.13
CA CYS A 2 -24.94 17.95 -13.32
C CYS A 2 -24.25 19.31 -13.53
N ASP A 3 -24.86 20.43 -13.13
CA ASP A 3 -24.27 21.76 -13.37
C ASP A 3 -23.16 22.13 -12.36
N ASP A 4 -23.17 21.52 -11.18
CA ASP A 4 -22.17 21.76 -10.13
C ASP A 4 -20.77 21.23 -10.53
N LEU A 5 -20.73 20.17 -11.33
CA LEU A 5 -19.50 19.57 -11.86
C LEU A 5 -18.87 20.41 -12.99
N LYS A 6 -19.68 21.16 -13.76
CA LYS A 6 -19.16 22.10 -14.78
C LYS A 6 -18.42 23.28 -14.13
N ALA A 7 -18.82 23.66 -12.93
CA ALA A 7 -18.21 24.75 -12.15
C ALA A 7 -17.05 24.27 -11.26
N PHE A 8 -16.63 23.00 -11.37
CA PHE A 8 -15.57 22.46 -10.52
C PHE A 8 -14.25 23.15 -10.82
N ASN A 9 -13.82 23.99 -9.90
CA ASN A 9 -12.57 24.72 -10.02
C ASN A 9 -11.38 23.75 -9.88
N THR A 10 -10.71 23.48 -11.01
CA THR A 10 -9.51 22.62 -11.11
C THR A 10 -8.36 23.08 -10.22
N THR A 11 -8.36 24.35 -9.78
CA THR A 11 -7.39 24.86 -8.80
C THR A 11 -7.49 24.14 -7.45
N LYS A 12 -8.64 23.57 -7.08
CA LYS A 12 -8.78 22.75 -5.85
C LYS A 12 -7.99 21.44 -5.89
N LEU A 13 -7.63 20.96 -7.08
CA LEU A 13 -6.82 19.73 -7.23
C LEU A 13 -5.33 19.97 -6.96
N SER A 14 -4.90 21.22 -6.75
CA SER A 14 -3.51 21.56 -6.39
C SER A 14 -3.07 21.00 -5.03
N ILE A 15 -4.01 20.60 -4.16
CA ILE A 15 -3.73 19.98 -2.86
C ILE A 15 -3.28 18.51 -3.03
N LEU A 16 -3.65 17.87 -4.14
CA LEU A 16 -3.34 16.46 -4.38
C LEU A 16 -1.89 16.27 -4.87
N PRO A 17 -1.29 15.09 -4.64
CA PRO A 17 -0.05 14.68 -5.29
C PRO A 17 -0.17 14.75 -6.81
N VAL A 18 0.88 15.19 -7.50
CA VAL A 18 0.87 15.46 -8.95
C VAL A 18 0.49 14.22 -9.74
N GLU A 19 0.94 13.06 -9.27
CA GLU A 19 0.77 11.72 -9.83
C GLU A 19 -0.72 11.31 -9.93
N VAL A 20 -1.57 11.87 -9.07
CA VAL A 20 -3.00 11.49 -8.95
C VAL A 20 -3.92 12.53 -9.60
N ARG A 21 -3.44 13.76 -9.83
CA ARG A 21 -4.29 14.90 -10.25
C ARG A 21 -5.04 14.62 -11.55
N ASP A 22 -4.37 14.11 -12.57
CA ASP A 22 -4.99 13.93 -13.89
C ASP A 22 -6.02 12.79 -13.89
N HIS A 23 -5.73 11.71 -13.17
CA HIS A 23 -6.69 10.63 -12.97
C HIS A 23 -7.92 11.09 -12.19
N VAL A 24 -7.77 11.97 -11.19
CA VAL A 24 -8.90 12.56 -10.47
C VAL A 24 -9.70 13.52 -11.36
N LYS A 25 -9.05 14.29 -12.24
CA LYS A 25 -9.79 15.09 -13.25
C LYS A 25 -10.63 14.20 -14.16
N MET A 26 -10.07 13.08 -14.61
CA MET A 26 -10.78 12.10 -15.44
C MET A 26 -11.98 11.51 -14.70
N LEU A 27 -11.83 11.14 -13.42
CA LEU A 27 -12.93 10.66 -12.56
C LEU A 27 -14.07 11.67 -12.40
N LEU A 28 -13.76 12.97 -12.43
CA LEU A 28 -14.75 14.05 -12.33
C LEU A 28 -15.34 14.46 -13.68
N SER A 29 -14.96 13.80 -14.78
CA SER A 29 -15.48 14.07 -16.11
C SER A 29 -16.99 13.79 -16.21
N LEU A 30 -17.71 14.71 -16.83
CA LEU A 30 -19.13 14.55 -17.18
C LEU A 30 -19.37 13.46 -18.23
N LYS A 31 -18.35 13.10 -19.01
CA LYS A 31 -18.40 12.01 -19.99
C LYS A 31 -17.99 10.71 -19.30
N PRO A 32 -18.90 9.74 -19.12
CA PRO A 32 -18.60 8.48 -18.44
C PRO A 32 -17.45 7.70 -19.10
N GLU A 33 -17.35 7.75 -20.42
CA GLU A 33 -16.30 7.11 -21.23
C GLU A 33 -14.87 7.52 -20.85
N LEU A 34 -14.70 8.70 -20.24
CA LEU A 34 -13.40 9.23 -19.84
C LEU A 34 -13.01 8.85 -18.41
N ARG A 35 -13.94 8.28 -17.62
CA ARG A 35 -13.67 7.89 -16.24
C ARG A 35 -12.93 6.55 -16.23
N PRO A 36 -11.74 6.46 -15.59
CA PRO A 36 -11.04 5.19 -15.50
C PRO A 36 -11.86 4.19 -14.68
N ASP A 37 -11.76 2.92 -15.06
CA ASP A 37 -12.29 1.83 -14.22
C ASP A 37 -11.44 1.64 -12.96
N SER A 38 -11.94 0.85 -12.01
CA SER A 38 -11.26 0.61 -10.73
C SER A 38 -9.89 -0.05 -10.90
N GLY A 39 -9.74 -0.97 -11.86
CA GLY A 39 -8.49 -1.64 -12.16
C GLY A 39 -7.47 -0.72 -12.82
N GLN A 40 -7.91 0.18 -13.69
CA GLN A 40 -7.07 1.24 -14.27
C GLN A 40 -6.60 2.23 -13.20
N PHE A 41 -7.50 2.66 -12.31
CA PHE A 41 -7.17 3.61 -11.26
C PHE A 41 -6.23 3.02 -10.20
N ALA A 42 -6.37 1.73 -9.88
CA ALA A 42 -5.46 1.05 -8.93
C ALA A 42 -4.01 0.98 -9.43
N LYS A 43 -3.78 1.08 -10.75
CA LYS A 43 -2.45 0.99 -11.39
C LYS A 43 -1.74 2.33 -11.55
N ILE A 44 -2.23 3.39 -10.92
CA ILE A 44 -1.58 4.71 -10.99
C ILE A 44 -0.23 4.65 -10.25
N PRO A 45 0.84 5.29 -10.77
CA PRO A 45 2.17 5.26 -10.15
C PRO A 45 2.20 5.65 -8.67
N PHE A 46 1.28 6.49 -8.24
CA PHE A 46 1.10 6.87 -6.84
C PHE A 46 0.91 5.66 -5.90
N PHE A 47 0.23 4.61 -6.36
CA PHE A 47 0.01 3.39 -5.57
C PHE A 47 1.13 2.35 -5.72
N GLU A 48 2.10 2.59 -6.62
CA GLU A 48 3.24 1.69 -6.82
C GLU A 48 4.38 1.90 -5.81
N ASP A 49 4.08 2.47 -4.64
CA ASP A 49 5.04 2.65 -3.56
C ASP A 49 5.50 1.30 -2.98
N VAL A 50 6.76 1.27 -2.53
CA VAL A 50 7.37 0.08 -1.92
C VAL A 50 6.58 -0.36 -0.70
N GLY A 51 6.11 0.57 0.14
CA GLY A 51 5.31 0.27 1.32
C GLY A 51 3.98 -0.40 0.97
N THR A 52 3.28 0.11 -0.05
CA THR A 52 2.03 -0.50 -0.55
C THR A 52 2.26 -1.93 -1.02
N LYS A 53 3.30 -2.16 -1.85
CA LYS A 53 3.64 -3.50 -2.33
C LYS A 53 4.07 -4.45 -1.21
N THR A 54 4.79 -3.95 -0.21
CA THR A 54 5.16 -4.73 0.99
C THR A 54 3.93 -5.16 1.78
N LEU A 55 2.96 -4.28 1.98
CA LEU A 55 1.72 -4.61 2.69
C LEU A 55 0.83 -5.58 1.89
N GLU A 56 0.76 -5.41 0.58
CA GLU A 56 0.06 -6.33 -0.31
C GLU A 56 0.69 -7.73 -0.27
N TYR A 57 2.02 -7.81 -0.33
CA TYR A 57 2.72 -9.07 -0.19
C TYR A 57 2.51 -9.68 1.20
N LEU A 58 2.56 -8.86 2.26
CA LEU A 58 2.29 -9.29 3.63
C LEU A 58 0.93 -10.01 3.76
N ASP A 59 -0.11 -9.50 3.10
CA ASP A 59 -1.45 -10.10 3.12
C ASP A 59 -1.53 -11.45 2.36
N SER A 60 -0.61 -11.70 1.41
CA SER A 60 -0.57 -12.95 0.63
C SER A 60 0.44 -13.98 1.15
N LEU A 61 1.28 -13.62 2.13
CA LEU A 61 2.35 -14.47 2.68
C LEU A 61 1.87 -15.84 3.13
N PHE A 62 0.62 -15.97 3.59
CA PHE A 62 0.11 -17.26 4.11
C PHE A 62 0.21 -18.40 3.09
N GLN A 63 0.07 -18.09 1.79
CA GLN A 63 0.10 -19.06 0.69
C GLN A 63 1.52 -19.30 0.14
N VAL A 64 2.50 -18.55 0.62
CA VAL A 64 3.89 -18.54 0.15
C VAL A 64 4.71 -19.58 0.91
N ASP A 65 5.69 -20.19 0.23
CA ASP A 65 6.61 -21.17 0.80
C ASP A 65 7.63 -20.53 1.77
N ASN A 66 8.18 -21.34 2.67
CA ASN A 66 9.09 -20.86 3.73
C ASN A 66 10.37 -20.20 3.18
N LEU A 67 10.87 -20.61 2.01
CA LEU A 67 12.06 -19.99 1.43
C LEU A 67 11.76 -18.54 1.02
N GLN A 68 10.69 -18.32 0.25
CA GLN A 68 10.28 -16.97 -0.15
C GLN A 68 9.88 -16.10 1.05
N ARG A 69 9.15 -16.65 2.03
CA ARG A 69 8.83 -15.94 3.28
C ARG A 69 10.09 -15.48 4.02
N SER A 70 11.09 -16.35 4.14
CA SER A 70 12.36 -15.99 4.81
C SER A 70 13.10 -14.86 4.09
N MET A 71 13.04 -14.81 2.75
CA MET A 71 13.64 -13.73 1.96
C MET A 71 12.90 -12.40 2.18
N PHE A 72 11.57 -12.45 2.26
CA PHE A 72 10.75 -11.27 2.56
C PHE A 72 11.05 -10.71 3.96
N TYR A 73 11.03 -11.54 5.00
CA TYR A 73 11.31 -11.07 6.36
C TYR A 73 12.73 -10.49 6.49
N LYS A 74 13.69 -10.94 5.69
CA LYS A 74 15.03 -10.33 5.64
C LYS A 74 15.07 -8.95 4.98
N SER A 75 14.20 -8.66 4.01
CA SER A 75 14.15 -7.37 3.32
C SER A 75 13.25 -6.34 4.01
N LEU A 76 12.31 -6.81 4.84
CA LEU A 76 11.34 -5.99 5.57
C LEU A 76 11.92 -4.82 6.38
N PRO A 77 13.10 -4.92 7.05
CA PRO A 77 13.69 -3.79 7.80
C PRO A 77 13.86 -2.51 6.97
N GLN A 78 14.17 -2.64 5.67
CA GLN A 78 14.41 -1.49 4.78
C GLN A 78 13.14 -0.67 4.51
N VAL A 79 11.97 -1.26 4.78
CA VAL A 79 10.65 -0.66 4.55
C VAL A 79 10.05 -0.17 5.86
N ILE A 80 10.28 -0.88 6.98
CA ILE A 80 9.76 -0.51 8.32
C ILE A 80 10.10 0.95 8.67
N ASP A 81 11.34 1.40 8.42
CA ASP A 81 11.79 2.76 8.74
C ASP A 81 11.08 3.85 7.93
N LYS A 82 10.50 3.50 6.77
CA LYS A 82 9.82 4.43 5.86
C LYS A 82 8.32 4.50 6.12
N LEU A 83 7.77 3.53 6.84
CA LEU A 83 6.35 3.43 7.10
C LEU A 83 5.94 4.16 8.38
N PRO A 84 4.71 4.70 8.43
CA PRO A 84 4.20 5.32 9.65
C PRO A 84 4.17 4.30 10.81
N MET A 85 4.56 4.72 12.01
CA MET A 85 4.58 3.88 13.22
C MET A 85 3.26 3.12 13.45
N ARG A 86 2.11 3.76 13.15
CA ARG A 86 0.80 3.11 13.23
C ARG A 86 0.70 1.86 12.34
N VAL A 87 1.22 1.92 11.12
CA VAL A 87 1.22 0.79 10.18
C VAL A 87 2.14 -0.30 10.70
N ASN A 88 3.33 0.05 11.19
CA ASN A 88 4.26 -0.91 11.75
C ASN A 88 3.63 -1.69 12.92
N LEU A 89 2.95 -1.00 13.84
CA LEU A 89 2.34 -1.64 15.01
C LEU A 89 1.06 -2.43 14.68
N GLN A 90 0.15 -1.88 13.88
CA GLN A 90 -1.19 -2.46 13.71
C GLN A 90 -1.30 -3.44 12.53
N ARG A 91 -0.37 -3.38 11.59
CA ARG A 91 -0.37 -4.23 10.39
C ARG A 91 0.80 -5.19 10.42
N ILE A 92 2.03 -4.66 10.51
CA ILE A 92 3.23 -5.48 10.39
C ILE A 92 3.41 -6.35 11.63
N ALA A 93 3.48 -5.76 12.82
CA ALA A 93 3.68 -6.51 14.05
C ALA A 93 2.58 -7.56 14.28
N SER A 94 1.30 -7.19 14.05
CA SER A 94 0.19 -8.14 14.14
C SER A 94 0.32 -9.32 13.16
N ALA A 95 0.86 -9.11 11.95
CA ALA A 95 1.12 -10.21 11.02
C ALA A 95 2.32 -11.07 11.45
N LEU A 96 3.37 -10.45 11.97
CA LEU A 96 4.56 -11.15 12.48
C LEU A 96 4.24 -12.02 13.71
N GLU A 97 3.38 -11.55 14.61
CA GLU A 97 2.93 -12.32 15.78
C GLU A 97 2.26 -13.64 15.40
N LEU A 98 1.48 -13.65 14.31
CA LEU A 98 0.83 -14.86 13.81
C LEU A 98 1.84 -15.89 13.28
N GLU A 99 3.02 -15.44 12.82
CA GLU A 99 4.06 -16.31 12.28
C GLU A 99 4.88 -17.00 13.38
N PHE A 100 4.73 -16.63 14.66
CA PHE A 100 5.43 -17.30 15.77
C PHE A 100 5.03 -18.77 15.96
N ILE A 101 3.93 -19.20 15.34
CA ILE A 101 3.53 -20.61 15.29
C ILE A 101 4.49 -21.43 14.41
N ASN A 102 5.22 -20.80 13.48
CA ASN A 102 6.14 -21.45 12.54
C ASN A 102 7.60 -21.35 13.01
N PRO A 103 8.20 -22.41 13.60
CA PRO A 103 9.52 -22.34 14.23
C PRO A 103 10.65 -22.02 13.24
N GLU A 104 10.50 -22.43 11.98
CA GLU A 104 11.49 -22.18 10.93
C GLU A 104 11.62 -20.70 10.59
N MET A 105 10.54 -19.92 10.77
CA MET A 105 10.50 -18.50 10.42
C MET A 105 10.90 -17.57 11.57
N ILE A 106 10.92 -18.07 12.81
CA ILE A 106 11.28 -17.29 14.02
C ILE A 106 12.60 -16.50 13.86
N PRO A 107 13.70 -17.08 13.33
CA PRO A 107 14.96 -16.35 13.18
C PRO A 107 14.87 -15.12 12.29
N PHE A 108 13.87 -15.07 11.39
CA PHE A 108 13.68 -13.96 10.44
C PHE A 108 12.60 -12.98 10.92
N VAL A 109 11.57 -13.46 11.62
CA VAL A 109 10.47 -12.62 12.12
C VAL A 109 10.89 -11.83 13.36
N LEU A 110 11.59 -12.46 14.30
CA LEU A 110 11.90 -11.87 15.60
C LEU A 110 12.71 -10.56 15.52
N PRO A 111 13.75 -10.45 14.66
CA PRO A 111 14.48 -9.18 14.50
C PRO A 111 13.57 -8.03 14.05
N ASN A 112 12.59 -8.31 13.19
CA ASN A 112 11.66 -7.29 12.71
C ASN A 112 10.72 -6.80 13.82
N MET A 113 10.29 -7.69 14.71
CA MET A 113 9.47 -7.30 15.86
C MET A 113 10.19 -6.32 16.78
N PHE A 114 11.47 -6.56 17.07
CA PHE A 114 12.30 -5.66 17.89
C PHE A 114 12.64 -4.32 17.22
N LEU A 115 12.57 -4.24 15.88
CA LEU A 115 12.72 -2.96 15.18
C LEU A 115 11.46 -2.09 15.31
N ILE A 116 10.31 -2.71 15.53
CA ILE A 116 9.02 -2.02 15.63
C ILE A 116 8.73 -1.61 17.08
N ALA A 117 9.14 -2.41 18.08
CA ALA A 117 8.76 -2.27 19.49
C ALA A 117 9.95 -2.42 20.46
#